data_AF-A0A959QAN8-F1
#
_entry.id   AF-A0A959QAN8-F1
#
_cell.length_a   1.000
_cell.length_b   1.000
_cell.length_c   1.000
_cell.angle_alpha   90.00
_cell.angle_beta   90.00
_cell.angle_gamma   90.00
#
_symmetry.space_group_name_H-M   'P 1'
#
loop_
_entity.id
_entity.type
_entity.pdbx_description
1 polymer ?
#
loop_
_entity_poly.entity_id
_entity_poly.type
_entity_poly.pdbx_seq_one_letter_code
_entity_poly.pdbx_strand_id
1 'polypeptide(L)'
;MKKWMFLLIVPVLWVGCTNGTTEENGANGTEVTPPGNPVVGAEQGAPVSPQTEKVLGFLANNFWVVEGYVKGTRNTEAYKANQGRWYQLLSDGTYTYGQWDKTTGKGVWSYDPQKALVHLDSSKDEDDGEYSLKMSKDGSLMVLIGTERYGQNSIQMKLGNYVAVPDSVEPLQAH
;
A
#
# COMPACT_ATOMS: atom_id res chain seq x y z
N MET A 1 35.08 38.91 2.33
CA MET A 1 34.41 40.00 3.07
C MET A 1 32.91 39.91 2.82
N LYS A 2 32.11 40.18 3.86
CA LYS A 2 30.66 40.47 3.88
C LYS A 2 29.67 39.38 3.41
N LYS A 3 29.11 38.68 4.40
CA LYS A 3 27.83 37.94 4.38
C LYS A 3 26.67 38.92 4.17
N TRP A 4 25.66 38.58 3.37
CA TRP A 4 24.31 39.13 3.51
C TRP A 4 23.28 37.99 3.46
N MET A 5 22.63 37.83 4.60
CA MET A 5 21.56 36.91 4.93
C MET A 5 20.27 37.75 4.86
N PHE A 6 19.28 37.36 4.06
CA PHE A 6 17.95 37.92 4.15
C PHE A 6 16.98 36.85 4.62
N LEU A 7 16.65 36.98 5.89
CA LEU A 7 15.55 36.35 6.60
C LEU A 7 14.27 37.12 6.21
N LEU A 8 13.25 36.45 5.69
CA LEU A 8 11.90 37.01 5.54
C LEU A 8 10.95 36.20 6.43
N ILE A 9 10.61 36.83 7.56
CA ILE A 9 9.54 36.44 8.47
C ILE A 9 8.24 37.04 7.91
N VAL A 10 7.20 36.24 7.76
CA VAL A 10 5.83 36.71 7.49
C VAL A 10 4.89 36.04 8.51
N PRO A 11 3.96 36.81 9.13
CA PRO A 11 3.42 36.50 10.45
C PRO A 11 2.25 35.52 10.46
N VAL A 12 2.15 34.80 11.59
CA VAL A 12 1.00 34.04 12.04
C VAL A 12 -0.14 35.00 12.37
N LEU A 13 -1.29 34.85 11.72
CA LEU A 13 -2.54 35.46 12.13
C LEU A 13 -3.44 34.40 12.75
N TRP A 14 -3.58 34.49 14.07
CA TRP A 14 -4.62 33.85 14.86
C TRP A 14 -5.96 34.55 14.56
N VAL A 15 -6.95 33.78 14.09
CA VAL A 15 -8.36 34.19 14.15
C VAL A 15 -8.97 33.44 15.33
N GLY A 16 -9.20 34.18 16.41
CA GLY A 16 -9.98 33.72 17.55
C GLY A 16 -11.47 33.87 17.27
N CYS A 17 -12.25 32.83 17.55
CA CYS A 17 -13.68 32.96 17.80
C CYS A 17 -13.89 33.03 19.32
N THR A 18 -14.33 34.20 19.77
CA THR A 18 -14.79 34.48 21.13
C THR A 18 -16.14 33.81 21.38
N ASN A 19 -16.30 33.10 22.49
CA ASN A 19 -17.60 32.91 23.13
C ASN A 19 -17.44 33.21 24.62
N GLY A 20 -18.28 34.13 25.08
CA GLY A 20 -18.18 34.83 26.34
C GLY A 20 -18.34 33.95 27.57
N THR A 21 -17.61 34.34 28.62
CA THR A 21 -17.83 34.00 30.01
C THR A 21 -18.90 34.93 30.60
N THR A 22 -19.95 34.34 31.18
CA THR A 22 -20.70 34.95 32.27
C THR A 22 -20.85 33.90 33.37
N GLU A 23 -20.16 34.11 34.49
CA GLU A 23 -20.45 33.48 35.77
C GLU A 23 -21.39 34.42 36.55
N GLU A 24 -22.51 33.91 37.05
CA GLU A 24 -23.16 34.44 38.25
C GLU A 24 -23.88 33.31 39.01
N ASN A 25 -23.77 33.34 40.34
CA ASN A 25 -24.12 32.30 41.30
C ASN A 25 -25.63 32.17 41.58
N GLY A 26 -26.09 30.97 41.98
CA GLY A 26 -27.17 30.84 42.98
C GLY A 26 -28.13 29.66 42.89
N ALA A 27 -28.18 28.89 43.99
CA ALA A 27 -29.34 28.18 44.57
C ALA A 27 -29.81 26.82 43.98
N ASN A 28 -29.40 25.77 44.69
CA ASN A 28 -30.19 24.66 45.25
C ASN A 28 -31.52 24.27 44.57
N GLY A 29 -31.54 23.11 43.92
CA GLY A 29 -32.73 22.39 43.48
C GLY A 29 -32.41 20.92 43.21
N THR A 30 -33.05 20.02 43.95
CA THR A 30 -32.88 18.57 43.90
C THR A 30 -33.51 17.96 42.64
N GLU A 31 -32.90 16.86 42.18
CA GLU A 31 -33.51 15.65 41.56
C GLU A 31 -33.14 15.28 40.09
N VAL A 32 -32.87 13.97 39.94
CA VAL A 32 -32.95 13.02 38.80
C VAL A 32 -31.80 12.80 37.78
N THR A 33 -31.29 11.54 37.80
CA THR A 33 -30.79 10.62 36.72
C THR A 33 -29.28 10.49 36.35
N PRO A 34 -28.71 9.24 36.28
CA PRO A 34 -27.37 8.86 35.74
C PRO A 34 -27.47 8.38 34.26
N PRO A 35 -26.48 7.73 33.58
CA PRO A 35 -25.02 7.55 33.77
C PRO A 35 -24.16 7.99 32.54
N GLY A 36 -22.83 8.06 32.76
CA GLY A 36 -21.72 7.92 31.78
C GLY A 36 -21.92 8.25 30.30
N ASN A 37 -21.30 9.35 29.84
CA ASN A 37 -21.12 9.64 28.42
C ASN A 37 -20.44 8.46 27.68
N PRO A 38 -20.93 8.08 26.48
CA PRO A 38 -20.28 7.06 25.67
C PRO A 38 -18.96 7.60 25.10
N VAL A 39 -17.93 6.75 25.21
CA VAL A 39 -16.64 6.89 24.53
C VAL A 39 -16.89 6.94 23.03
N VAL A 40 -16.37 7.98 22.38
CA VAL A 40 -16.36 8.16 20.93
C VAL A 40 -15.74 6.92 20.30
N GLY A 41 -16.57 6.10 19.65
CA GLY A 41 -16.16 4.88 18.97
C GLY A 41 -15.23 5.21 17.80
N ALA A 42 -14.17 4.40 17.67
CA ALA A 42 -13.37 4.35 16.46
C ALA A 42 -14.29 4.17 15.25
N GLU A 43 -14.15 5.04 14.25
CA GLU A 43 -14.87 4.91 12.99
C GLU A 43 -14.46 3.59 12.33
N GLN A 44 -15.29 2.56 12.52
CA GLN A 44 -15.20 1.31 11.78
C GLN A 44 -15.47 1.66 10.32
N GLY A 45 -14.40 1.67 9.52
CA GLY A 45 -14.47 1.88 8.07
C GLY A 45 -15.53 0.95 7.45
N ALA A 46 -16.15 1.40 6.36
CA ALA A 46 -17.21 0.67 5.68
C ALA A 46 -16.83 -0.82 5.46
N PRO A 47 -17.78 -1.75 5.59
CA PRO A 47 -17.51 -3.18 5.45
C PRO A 47 -16.90 -3.48 4.08
N VAL A 48 -15.81 -4.26 4.09
CA VAL A 48 -15.12 -4.72 2.88
C VAL A 48 -16.02 -5.74 2.18
N SER A 49 -16.11 -5.67 0.84
CA SER A 49 -16.94 -6.62 0.09
C SER A 49 -16.34 -8.03 0.12
N PRO A 50 -17.14 -9.12 0.06
CA PRO A 50 -16.60 -10.49 0.02
C PRO A 50 -15.64 -10.74 -1.16
N GLN A 51 -15.87 -10.07 -2.29
CA GLN A 51 -14.99 -10.12 -3.45
C GLN A 51 -13.61 -9.49 -3.13
N THR A 52 -13.61 -8.36 -2.42
CA THR A 52 -12.39 -7.69 -1.99
C THR A 52 -11.64 -8.52 -0.96
N GLU A 53 -12.32 -9.09 0.03
CA GLU A 53 -11.71 -10.00 1.01
C GLU A 53 -11.04 -11.20 0.33
N LYS A 54 -11.70 -11.78 -0.69
CA LYS A 54 -11.14 -12.87 -1.48
C LYS A 54 -9.85 -12.45 -2.20
N VAL A 55 -9.85 -11.27 -2.83
CA VAL A 55 -8.66 -10.72 -3.51
C VAL A 55 -7.51 -10.49 -2.52
N LEU A 56 -7.80 -9.88 -1.36
CA LEU A 56 -6.81 -9.67 -0.30
C LEU A 56 -6.26 -10.99 0.22
N GLY A 57 -7.12 -12.00 0.39
CA GLY A 57 -6.73 -13.36 0.77
C GLY A 57 -5.75 -13.98 -0.22
N PHE A 58 -5.99 -13.84 -1.53
CA PHE A 58 -5.03 -14.32 -2.53
C PHE A 58 -3.72 -13.53 -2.52
N LEU A 59 -3.80 -12.19 -2.43
CA LEU A 59 -2.62 -11.34 -2.41
C LEU A 59 -1.69 -11.72 -1.26
N ALA A 60 -2.23 -11.98 -0.06
CA ALA A 60 -1.48 -12.11 1.17
C ALA A 60 -1.08 -13.55 1.59
N ASN A 61 -1.32 -14.56 0.75
CA ASN A 61 -1.16 -15.96 1.16
C ASN A 61 0.21 -16.57 0.84
N ASN A 62 0.90 -16.09 -0.21
CA ASN A 62 1.99 -16.82 -0.87
C ASN A 62 2.99 -15.85 -1.54
N PHE A 63 3.98 -16.40 -2.25
CA PHE A 63 4.90 -15.63 -3.09
C PHE A 63 4.31 -15.41 -4.49
N TRP A 64 4.35 -14.17 -4.95
CA TRP A 64 4.06 -13.79 -6.33
C TRP A 64 5.36 -13.74 -7.13
N VAL A 65 5.61 -14.77 -7.94
CA VAL A 65 6.85 -14.91 -8.72
C VAL A 65 6.62 -14.48 -10.15
N VAL A 66 7.50 -13.63 -10.68
CA VAL A 66 7.44 -13.12 -12.05
C VAL A 66 7.73 -14.25 -13.05
N GLU A 67 6.71 -14.63 -13.82
CA GLU A 67 6.80 -15.59 -14.92
C GLU A 67 6.98 -14.92 -16.28
N GLY A 68 6.52 -13.68 -16.41
CA GLY A 68 6.59 -12.87 -17.62
C GLY A 68 6.75 -11.40 -17.30
N TYR A 69 7.60 -10.71 -18.05
CA TYR A 69 7.89 -9.29 -17.85
C TYR A 69 8.12 -8.60 -19.18
N VAL A 70 7.41 -7.50 -19.42
CA VAL A 70 7.54 -6.66 -20.62
C VAL A 70 7.74 -5.22 -20.18
N LYS A 71 8.67 -4.51 -20.81
CA LYS A 71 8.87 -3.05 -20.66
C LYS A 71 8.95 -2.40 -22.05
N GLY A 72 7.94 -1.62 -22.41
CA GLY A 72 7.82 -1.00 -23.74
C GLY A 72 7.41 -2.02 -24.80
N THR A 73 8.11 -2.04 -25.93
CA THR A 73 7.99 -3.15 -26.90
C THR A 73 8.63 -4.42 -26.31
N ARG A 74 8.31 -5.60 -26.86
CA ARG A 74 8.80 -6.89 -26.35
C ARG A 74 10.34 -6.88 -26.19
N ASN A 75 10.79 -6.71 -24.95
CA ASN A 75 12.20 -6.53 -24.59
C ASN A 75 12.69 -7.75 -23.80
N THR A 76 13.40 -8.64 -24.48
CA THR A 76 13.93 -9.88 -23.90
C THR A 76 14.91 -9.61 -22.75
N GLU A 77 15.67 -8.52 -22.78
CA GLU A 77 16.62 -8.18 -21.70
C GLU A 77 15.89 -7.76 -20.42
N ALA A 78 14.79 -7.01 -20.56
CA ALA A 78 13.94 -6.67 -19.42
C ALA A 78 13.33 -7.93 -18.80
N TYR A 79 12.95 -8.92 -19.61
CA TYR A 79 12.49 -10.21 -19.11
C TYR A 79 13.59 -10.94 -18.34
N LYS A 80 14.77 -11.15 -18.94
CA LYS A 80 15.91 -11.83 -18.30
C LYS A 80 16.29 -11.19 -16.96
N ALA A 81 16.34 -9.86 -16.90
CA ALA A 81 16.68 -9.13 -15.68
C ALA A 81 15.70 -9.35 -14.53
N ASN A 82 14.45 -9.69 -14.83
CA ASN A 82 13.38 -9.91 -13.85
C ASN A 82 13.06 -11.39 -13.64
N GLN A 83 13.81 -12.32 -14.24
CA GLN A 83 13.66 -13.73 -13.96
C GLN A 83 13.95 -14.02 -12.48
N GLY A 84 13.10 -14.86 -11.88
CA GLY A 84 13.18 -15.22 -10.48
C GLY A 84 12.78 -14.08 -9.53
N ARG A 85 12.36 -12.91 -10.01
CA ARG A 85 11.86 -11.83 -9.16
C ARG A 85 10.57 -12.30 -8.47
N TRP A 86 10.42 -11.98 -7.19
CA TRP A 86 9.24 -12.33 -6.41
C TRP A 86 8.85 -11.25 -5.41
N TYR A 87 7.59 -11.30 -4.99
CA TYR A 87 7.00 -10.44 -3.97
C TYR A 87 6.21 -11.29 -2.96
N GLN A 88 6.35 -11.01 -1.67
CA GLN A 88 5.53 -11.60 -0.62
C GLN A 88 4.79 -10.47 0.09
N LEU A 89 3.49 -10.37 -0.18
CA LEU A 89 2.60 -9.40 0.45
C LEU A 89 2.06 -10.05 1.72
N LEU A 90 2.19 -9.40 2.87
CA LEU A 90 1.71 -9.92 4.15
C LEU A 90 0.38 -9.25 4.51
N SER A 91 -0.47 -9.97 5.25
CA SER A 91 -1.80 -9.48 5.64
C SER A 91 -1.78 -8.24 6.54
N ASP A 92 -0.62 -7.91 7.12
CA ASP A 92 -0.41 -6.73 7.95
C ASP A 92 -0.10 -5.45 7.15
N GLY A 93 -0.08 -5.54 5.81
CA GLY A 93 0.22 -4.41 4.94
C GLY A 93 1.71 -4.18 4.70
N THR A 94 2.59 -5.04 5.21
CA THR A 94 4.01 -5.04 4.84
C THR A 94 4.28 -6.02 3.70
N TYR A 95 5.38 -5.82 2.97
CA TYR A 95 5.81 -6.78 1.97
C TYR A 95 7.34 -6.91 1.94
N THR A 96 7.79 -8.07 1.45
CA THR A 96 9.19 -8.28 1.07
C THR A 96 9.26 -8.61 -0.41
N TYR A 97 10.41 -8.32 -1.02
CA TYR A 97 10.65 -8.67 -2.40
C TYR A 97 12.10 -9.11 -2.59
N GLY A 98 12.31 -9.86 -3.65
CA GLY A 98 13.60 -10.47 -3.90
C GLY A 98 13.74 -11.00 -5.31
N GLN A 99 14.84 -11.71 -5.51
CA GLN A 99 15.15 -12.39 -6.75
C GLN A 99 15.85 -13.71 -6.42
N TRP A 100 15.32 -14.81 -6.97
CA TRP A 100 15.73 -16.17 -6.63
C TRP A 100 15.61 -16.44 -5.13
N ASP A 101 16.66 -16.98 -4.52
CA ASP A 101 16.77 -17.29 -3.09
C ASP A 101 17.10 -16.06 -2.22
N LYS A 102 17.17 -14.86 -2.80
CA LYS A 102 17.63 -13.64 -2.10
C LYS A 102 16.53 -12.61 -1.94
N THR A 103 16.24 -12.25 -0.70
CA THR A 103 15.50 -11.02 -0.37
C THR A 103 16.36 -9.80 -0.65
N THR A 104 15.86 -8.87 -1.46
CA THR A 104 16.61 -7.66 -1.86
C THR A 104 16.02 -6.38 -1.27
N GLY A 105 14.81 -6.43 -0.73
CA GLY A 105 14.18 -5.31 -0.05
C GLY A 105 12.85 -5.64 0.62
N LYS A 106 12.21 -4.59 1.12
CA LYS A 106 10.93 -4.62 1.83
C LYS A 106 10.21 -3.28 1.69
N GLY A 107 8.95 -3.24 2.09
CA GLY A 107 8.16 -2.02 2.12
C GLY A 107 6.77 -2.23 2.71
N VAL A 108 5.86 -1.31 2.39
CA VAL A 108 4.44 -1.40 2.70
C VAL A 108 3.62 -1.47 1.42
N TRP A 109 2.49 -2.16 1.48
CA TRP A 109 1.59 -2.30 0.33
C TRP A 109 0.15 -2.00 0.73
N SER A 110 -0.63 -1.60 -0.27
CA SER A 110 -2.07 -1.43 -0.12
C SER A 110 -2.79 -1.81 -1.43
N TYR A 111 -4.08 -2.10 -1.32
CA TYR A 111 -4.94 -2.40 -2.45
C TYR A 111 -6.16 -1.48 -2.44
N ASP A 112 -6.37 -0.75 -3.53
CA ASP A 112 -7.60 0.01 -3.80
C ASP A 112 -8.57 -0.89 -4.57
N PRO A 113 -9.64 -1.41 -3.93
CA PRO A 113 -10.59 -2.29 -4.58
C PRO A 113 -11.49 -1.59 -5.60
N GLN A 114 -11.65 -0.27 -5.53
CA GLN A 114 -12.49 0.49 -6.46
C GLN A 114 -11.80 0.66 -7.81
N LYS A 115 -10.48 0.83 -7.78
CA LYS A 115 -9.65 1.00 -8.98
C LYS A 115 -8.91 -0.28 -9.40
N ALA A 116 -8.98 -1.32 -8.57
CA ALA A 116 -8.15 -2.52 -8.68
C ALA A 116 -6.65 -2.17 -8.79
N LEU A 117 -6.17 -1.26 -7.93
CA LEU A 117 -4.77 -0.83 -7.89
C LEU A 117 -4.05 -1.44 -6.71
N VAL A 118 -2.85 -1.95 -6.94
CA VAL A 118 -1.88 -2.27 -5.90
C VAL A 118 -0.84 -1.15 -5.84
N HIS A 119 -0.59 -0.64 -4.64
CA HIS A 119 0.51 0.28 -4.38
C HIS A 119 1.60 -0.46 -3.61
N LEU A 120 2.83 -0.33 -4.07
CA LEU A 120 4.04 -0.83 -3.41
C LEU A 120 4.90 0.38 -3.08
N ASP A 121 5.09 0.64 -1.79
CA ASP A 121 5.92 1.72 -1.24
C ASP A 121 7.13 1.06 -0.59
N SER A 122 8.24 1.08 -1.33
CA SER A 122 9.47 0.38 -0.97
C SER A 122 10.31 1.20 -0.01
N SER A 123 11.10 0.53 0.83
CA SER A 123 12.18 1.20 1.57
C SER A 123 13.27 1.82 0.68
N LYS A 124 13.27 1.52 -0.62
CA LYS A 124 14.11 2.14 -1.65
C LYS A 124 13.20 2.80 -2.67
N ASP A 125 13.15 4.13 -2.70
CA ASP A 125 12.24 4.92 -3.53
C ASP A 125 12.28 4.52 -5.03
N GLU A 126 13.43 4.07 -5.54
CA GLU A 126 13.55 3.61 -6.93
C GLU A 126 12.73 2.33 -7.26
N ASP A 127 12.35 1.57 -6.23
CA ASP A 127 11.57 0.34 -6.33
C ASP A 127 10.07 0.55 -6.03
N ASP A 128 9.63 1.79 -5.78
CA ASP A 128 8.21 2.13 -5.64
C ASP A 128 7.41 1.75 -6.90
N GLY A 129 6.14 1.41 -6.71
CA GLY A 129 5.28 1.02 -7.82
C GLY A 129 3.81 1.19 -7.56
N GLU A 130 3.09 1.39 -8.65
CA GLU A 130 1.63 1.38 -8.67
C GLU A 130 1.17 0.60 -9.91
N TYR A 131 0.30 -0.38 -9.70
CA TYR A 131 -0.09 -1.33 -10.73
C TYR A 131 -1.60 -1.57 -10.75
N SER A 132 -2.19 -1.54 -11.94
CA SER A 132 -3.51 -2.13 -12.17
C SER A 132 -3.42 -3.65 -12.11
N LEU A 133 -4.26 -4.25 -11.28
CA LEU A 133 -4.30 -5.67 -11.00
C LEU A 133 -5.39 -6.36 -11.80
N LYS A 134 -5.02 -7.49 -12.41
CA LYS A 134 -5.96 -8.51 -12.89
C LYS A 134 -5.59 -9.83 -12.25
N MET A 135 -6.56 -10.58 -11.76
CA MET A 135 -6.32 -11.86 -11.10
C MET A 135 -7.26 -12.94 -11.62
N SER A 136 -6.75 -14.17 -11.74
CA SER A 136 -7.56 -15.34 -12.08
C SER A 136 -8.56 -15.65 -10.95
N LYS A 137 -9.63 -16.36 -11.29
CA LYS A 137 -10.74 -16.66 -10.36
C LYS A 137 -10.29 -17.50 -9.14
N ASP A 138 -9.26 -18.31 -9.33
CA ASP A 138 -8.64 -19.22 -8.37
C ASP A 138 -7.41 -18.62 -7.66
N GLY A 139 -6.97 -17.41 -8.04
CA GLY A 139 -5.83 -16.74 -7.42
C GLY A 139 -4.47 -17.32 -7.79
N SER A 140 -4.40 -18.24 -8.76
CA SER A 140 -3.13 -18.84 -9.20
C SER A 140 -2.27 -17.90 -10.05
N LEU A 141 -2.90 -16.92 -10.71
CA LEU A 141 -2.24 -16.01 -11.64
C LEU A 141 -2.68 -14.56 -11.40
N MET A 142 -1.70 -13.67 -11.40
CA MET A 142 -1.88 -12.22 -11.34
C MET A 142 -1.18 -11.55 -12.53
N VAL A 143 -1.80 -10.52 -13.09
CA VAL A 143 -1.17 -9.60 -14.03
C VAL A 143 -1.17 -8.22 -13.42
N LEU A 144 0.02 -7.62 -13.35
CA LEU A 144 0.23 -6.24 -12.92
C LEU A 144 0.61 -5.38 -14.12
N ILE A 145 -0.11 -4.29 -14.33
CA ILE A 145 0.12 -3.32 -15.41
C ILE A 145 0.51 -2.00 -14.76
N GLY A 146 1.72 -1.51 -14.99
CA GLY A 146 2.22 -0.30 -14.34
C GLY A 146 1.40 0.93 -14.72
N THR A 147 1.34 1.91 -13.82
CA THR A 147 0.66 3.19 -14.05
C THR A 147 1.67 4.31 -14.34
N GLU A 148 1.15 5.48 -14.68
CA GLU A 148 1.98 6.66 -14.94
C GLU A 148 2.60 7.27 -13.67
N ARG A 149 2.05 7.00 -12.48
CA ARG A 149 2.47 7.63 -11.20
C ARG A 149 3.98 7.58 -10.97
N TYR A 150 4.61 6.47 -11.34
CA TYR A 150 6.06 6.24 -11.23
C TYR A 150 6.74 6.06 -12.59
N GLY A 151 6.11 6.48 -13.70
CA GLY A 151 6.64 6.29 -15.05
C GLY A 151 6.68 4.81 -15.50
N GLN A 152 5.81 3.97 -14.94
CA GLN A 152 5.80 2.51 -15.12
C GLN A 152 4.73 2.03 -16.11
N ASN A 153 4.02 2.94 -16.80
CA ASN A 153 2.97 2.63 -17.79
C ASN A 153 3.41 1.75 -18.97
N SER A 154 4.73 1.59 -19.16
CA SER A 154 5.30 0.67 -20.16
C SER A 154 5.53 -0.75 -19.62
N ILE A 155 5.31 -1.01 -18.34
CA ILE A 155 5.61 -2.28 -17.66
C ILE A 155 4.35 -3.14 -17.56
N GLN A 156 4.48 -4.42 -17.89
CA GLN A 156 3.49 -5.46 -17.60
C GLN A 156 4.18 -6.70 -17.04
N MET A 157 3.63 -7.27 -15.98
CA MET A 157 4.15 -8.44 -15.30
C MET A 157 3.07 -9.50 -15.20
N LYS A 158 3.41 -10.75 -15.55
CA LYS A 158 2.63 -11.95 -15.24
C LYS A 158 3.29 -12.62 -14.05
N LEU A 159 2.52 -12.88 -13.00
CA LEU A 159 2.98 -13.49 -11.77
C LEU A 159 2.19 -14.77 -11.47
N GLY A 160 2.89 -15.83 -11.08
CA GLY A 160 2.32 -17.04 -10.52
C GLY A 160 2.35 -17.00 -8.99
N ASN A 161 1.39 -17.68 -8.36
CA ASN A 161 1.30 -17.78 -6.90
C ASN A 161 1.94 -19.09 -6.41
N TYR A 162 3.02 -19.00 -5.64
CA TYR A 162 3.82 -20.15 -5.22
C TYR A 162 4.00 -20.19 -3.70
N VAL A 163 4.04 -21.40 -3.14
CA VAL A 163 4.27 -21.61 -1.70
C VAL A 163 5.73 -21.38 -1.28
N ALA A 164 6.65 -21.29 -2.26
CA ALA A 164 8.07 -21.03 -2.06
C ALA A 164 8.63 -20.21 -3.23
N VAL A 165 9.76 -19.55 -3.00
CA VAL A 165 10.51 -18.84 -4.04
C VAL A 165 11.34 -19.82 -4.88
N PRO A 166 11.69 -19.49 -6.13
CA PRO A 166 12.55 -20.34 -6.96
C PRO A 166 13.99 -20.40 -6.41
N ASP A 167 14.48 -21.61 -6.21
CA ASP A 167 15.86 -21.90 -5.81
C ASP A 167 16.79 -21.76 -7.02
N SER A 168 17.23 -20.53 -7.29
CA SER A 168 18.14 -20.19 -8.41
C SER A 168 17.61 -20.56 -9.80
N VAL A 169 18.44 -20.41 -10.85
CA VAL A 169 18.04 -20.54 -12.27
C VAL A 169 17.74 -21.99 -12.68
N GLU A 170 17.67 -22.94 -11.74
CA GLU A 170 17.23 -24.29 -12.09
C GLU A 170 15.72 -24.27 -12.41
N PRO A 171 15.30 -24.89 -13.52
CA PRO A 171 13.92 -24.80 -13.96
C PRO A 171 13.00 -25.45 -12.91
N LEU A 172 12.09 -24.65 -12.36
CA LEU A 172 10.93 -25.12 -11.60
C LEU A 172 10.23 -26.20 -12.45
N GLN A 173 10.37 -27.46 -12.05
CA GLN A 173 9.62 -28.57 -12.62
C GLN A 173 8.15 -28.33 -12.26
N ALA A 174 7.31 -28.11 -13.27
CA ALA A 174 5.88 -28.02 -13.07
C ALA A 174 5.36 -29.40 -12.62
N HIS A 175 4.71 -29.45 -11.45
CA HIS A 175 3.95 -30.61 -10.98
C HIS A 175 2.51 -30.55 -11.49
#